data_AF-A0A6G0SMT7-F1
#
_entry.id   AF-A0A6G0SMT7-F1
#
_cell.length_a   1.000
_cell.length_b   1.000
_cell.length_c   1.000
_cell.angle_alpha   90.00
_cell.angle_beta   90.00
_cell.angle_gamma   90.00
#
_symmetry.space_group_name_H-M   'P 1'
#
loop_
_entity.id
_entity.type
_entity.pdbx_description
1 polymer ?
#
loop_
_entity_poly.entity_id
_entity_poly.type
_entity_poly.pdbx_seq_one_letter_code
_entity_poly.pdbx_strand_id
1 'polypeptide(L)'
;MKKTEQQDGMEKPAKPTAAKSSPLVPASLLAFVLSLAVAWYLRQSRLVSVNTFAPSTGARELSEVYPRVLPAKYDSELVAMDVRHLVSDLVCDDAEYTPTPLLDGKLFPVTEPMDAQQSMTDDRVFFMLNGANDGVYVSWNGQFECVGQAAEVAATWLGADRDVMVNGVRLYSQMGWPVRNSEEMKETKNIVHVLLDFQLWQWPGIKKGYKYVLEDGVTLTTVGMSPKVFDVEHYFTQEEAEKIIKIGSPILNRSRIANHAPEGGLHVVSETRTSHTAFLPDSLFTREFRARGARSARLPSPSFLERLQLVSYNAGEFYRQHLDTFQSLPFLPTDSEFKLGMDAYKQWANWAAGKIRELSVHRDIPEDFREGGDLFPNAEDAVTFPNALLSLFLPAANESNVFRSRQDTSWIDSIAENLARKSRGIMPKFIGTEAKPQYLPLIVKAWEDALGMPELRYTFPKSPVNDVTHFFAWVRWAKERVAFLGN
;
A
#
# COMPACT_ATOMS: atom_id res chain seq x y z
N MET A 1 86.68 -16.76 8.49
CA MET A 1 86.72 -17.40 7.15
C MET A 1 85.43 -16.99 6.45
N LYS A 2 85.46 -15.93 5.62
CA LYS A 2 85.41 -15.98 4.13
C LYS A 2 84.21 -16.83 3.64
N LYS A 3 83.21 -16.33 2.90
CA LYS A 3 83.22 -15.29 1.85
C LYS A 3 81.85 -14.63 1.68
N THR A 4 81.93 -13.36 1.30
CA THR A 4 80.98 -12.42 0.69
C THR A 4 80.38 -12.93 -0.63
N GLU A 5 79.15 -12.50 -0.97
CA GLU A 5 78.87 -11.79 -2.25
C GLU A 5 77.51 -11.07 -2.25
N GLN A 6 77.57 -9.76 -2.54
CA GLN A 6 76.49 -8.88 -3.01
C GLN A 6 76.21 -9.18 -4.49
N GLN A 7 74.97 -8.97 -4.96
CA GLN A 7 74.61 -7.85 -5.86
C GLN A 7 73.21 -7.96 -6.46
N ASP A 8 72.60 -6.78 -6.61
CA ASP A 8 71.66 -6.28 -7.63
C ASP A 8 70.34 -7.07 -7.86
N GLY A 9 69.17 -6.46 -7.72
CA GLY A 9 68.78 -5.19 -8.35
C GLY A 9 68.05 -5.51 -9.65
N MET A 10 66.73 -5.70 -9.60
CA MET A 10 65.82 -5.32 -10.70
C MET A 10 64.35 -5.53 -10.29
N GLU A 11 63.64 -4.41 -10.25
CA GLU A 11 62.20 -4.28 -10.45
C GLU A 11 61.75 -5.24 -11.57
N LYS A 12 60.86 -6.19 -11.23
CA LYS A 12 60.20 -7.03 -12.24
C LYS A 12 58.83 -6.42 -12.57
N PRO A 13 58.51 -6.29 -13.87
CA PRO A 13 57.32 -5.59 -14.33
C PRO A 13 56.05 -6.38 -13.99
N ALA A 14 54.97 -5.64 -13.76
CA ALA A 14 53.63 -6.18 -13.61
C ALA A 14 53.29 -7.11 -14.78
N LYS A 15 52.87 -8.34 -14.47
CA LYS A 15 52.25 -9.24 -15.44
C LYS A 15 50.96 -8.56 -15.96
N PRO A 16 50.70 -8.52 -17.27
CA PRO A 16 49.44 -8.01 -17.79
C PRO A 16 48.31 -8.94 -17.34
N THR A 17 47.37 -8.38 -16.59
CA THR A 17 46.09 -9.02 -16.29
C THR A 17 45.32 -9.18 -17.60
N ALA A 18 45.06 -10.42 -17.98
CA ALA A 18 44.20 -10.76 -19.09
C ALA A 18 42.80 -10.15 -18.84
N ALA A 19 42.37 -9.26 -19.73
CA ALA A 19 41.01 -8.77 -19.76
C ALA A 19 40.07 -9.96 -19.96
N LYS A 20 39.15 -10.18 -19.00
CA LYS A 20 38.01 -11.07 -19.21
C LYS A 20 37.07 -10.39 -20.20
N SER A 21 37.12 -10.83 -21.45
CA SER A 21 36.12 -10.51 -22.45
C SER A 21 34.78 -11.12 -22.04
N SER A 22 33.80 -10.27 -21.75
CA SER A 22 32.40 -10.68 -21.69
C SER A 22 31.96 -11.09 -23.10
N PRO A 23 31.31 -12.25 -23.31
CA PRO A 23 30.72 -12.52 -24.61
C PRO A 23 29.49 -11.61 -24.76
N LEU A 24 29.55 -10.67 -25.71
CA LEU A 24 28.36 -10.00 -26.22
C LEU A 24 27.46 -11.08 -26.83
N VAL A 25 26.42 -11.49 -26.11
CA VAL A 25 25.31 -12.23 -26.70
C VAL A 25 24.55 -11.24 -27.57
N PRO A 26 24.46 -11.44 -28.90
CA PRO A 26 23.71 -10.52 -29.74
C PRO A 26 22.23 -10.56 -29.32
N ALA A 27 21.58 -9.40 -29.24
CA ALA A 27 20.19 -9.25 -28.80
C ALA A 27 19.20 -10.17 -29.57
N SER A 28 19.55 -10.59 -30.78
CA SER A 28 18.83 -11.57 -31.59
C SER A 28 18.80 -12.97 -30.99
N LEU A 29 19.86 -13.40 -30.28
CA LEU A 29 19.91 -14.70 -29.61
C LEU A 29 19.03 -14.70 -28.34
N LEU A 30 18.99 -13.58 -27.62
CA LEU A 30 18.12 -13.41 -26.46
C LEU A 30 16.64 -13.40 -26.87
N ALA A 31 16.31 -12.71 -27.97
CA ALA A 31 14.97 -12.70 -28.55
C ALA A 31 14.54 -14.09 -29.06
N PHE A 32 15.46 -14.86 -29.64
CA PHE A 32 15.17 -16.21 -30.10
C PHE A 32 14.92 -17.17 -28.93
N VAL A 33 15.72 -17.09 -27.86
CA VAL A 33 15.51 -17.88 -26.63
C VAL A 33 14.21 -17.51 -25.93
N LEU A 34 13.86 -16.21 -25.86
CA LEU A 34 12.56 -15.73 -25.35
C LEU A 34 11.40 -16.24 -26.20
N SER A 35 11.53 -16.24 -27.54
CA SER A 35 10.49 -16.76 -28.44
C SER A 35 10.28 -18.27 -28.29
N LEU A 36 11.37 -19.03 -28.07
CA LEU A 36 11.31 -20.47 -27.81
C LEU A 36 10.73 -20.76 -26.43
N ALA A 37 11.05 -19.96 -25.42
CA ALA A 37 10.48 -20.07 -24.08
C ALA A 37 8.97 -19.75 -24.07
N VAL A 38 8.54 -18.71 -24.80
CA VAL A 38 7.13 -18.38 -25.00
C VAL A 38 6.42 -19.47 -25.81
N ALA A 39 7.02 -19.99 -26.87
CA ALA A 39 6.45 -21.10 -27.64
C ALA A 39 6.35 -22.39 -26.83
N TRP A 40 7.33 -22.68 -25.97
CA TRP A 40 7.33 -23.82 -25.07
C TRP A 40 6.27 -23.67 -23.96
N TYR A 41 6.16 -22.47 -23.37
CA TYR A 41 5.11 -22.14 -22.39
C TYR A 41 3.70 -22.20 -23.00
N LEU A 42 3.52 -21.68 -24.22
CA LEU A 42 2.27 -21.79 -24.99
C LEU A 42 1.94 -23.22 -25.40
N ARG A 43 2.96 -24.07 -25.60
CA ARG A 43 2.79 -25.49 -25.91
C ARG A 43 2.43 -26.32 -24.67
N GLN A 44 2.99 -26.00 -23.50
CA GLN A 44 2.61 -26.61 -22.22
C GLN A 44 1.21 -26.16 -21.75
N SER A 45 0.83 -24.90 -21.96
CA SER A 45 -0.50 -24.41 -21.59
C SER A 45 -1.63 -24.93 -22.50
N ARG A 46 -1.30 -25.52 -23.66
CA ARG A 46 -2.26 -26.27 -24.50
C ARG A 46 -2.57 -27.69 -24.02
N LEU A 47 -1.94 -28.17 -22.94
CA LEU A 47 -2.26 -29.46 -22.31
C LEU A 47 -3.21 -29.36 -21.11
N VAL A 48 -3.67 -28.16 -20.77
CA VAL A 48 -4.86 -28.01 -19.91
C VAL A 48 -6.08 -28.13 -20.82
N SER A 49 -6.78 -29.25 -20.69
CA SER A 49 -8.05 -29.53 -21.37
C SER A 49 -8.99 -28.32 -21.28
N VAL A 50 -9.09 -27.57 -22.38
CA VAL A 50 -10.24 -26.73 -22.65
C VAL A 50 -11.33 -27.72 -23.06
N ASN A 51 -12.18 -28.11 -22.11
CA ASN A 51 -13.48 -28.67 -22.47
C ASN A 51 -14.20 -27.60 -23.29
N THR A 52 -14.13 -27.79 -24.61
CA THR A 52 -14.94 -27.09 -25.60
C THR A 52 -16.40 -27.24 -25.21
N PHE A 53 -17.00 -26.14 -24.72
CA PHE A 53 -18.45 -26.03 -24.69
C PHE A 53 -18.97 -26.18 -26.12
N ALA A 54 -19.74 -27.23 -26.36
CA ALA A 54 -20.43 -27.45 -27.62
C ALA A 54 -21.41 -26.29 -27.88
N PRO A 55 -21.51 -25.75 -29.10
CA PRO A 55 -22.52 -24.77 -29.45
C PRO A 55 -23.86 -25.50 -29.65
N SER A 56 -24.67 -25.60 -28.59
CA SER A 56 -26.07 -26.00 -28.76
C SER A 56 -26.86 -24.79 -29.27
N THR A 57 -27.13 -24.82 -30.57
CA THR A 57 -28.33 -24.32 -31.25
C THR A 57 -29.33 -23.56 -30.37
N GLY A 58 -29.40 -22.24 -30.58
CA GLY A 58 -30.43 -21.36 -30.02
C GLY A 58 -30.28 -19.91 -30.49
N ALA A 59 -29.69 -19.70 -31.67
CA ALA A 59 -29.58 -18.39 -32.30
C ALA A 59 -30.87 -18.09 -33.08
N ARG A 60 -31.98 -17.83 -32.37
CA ARG A 60 -33.21 -17.25 -32.92
C ARG A 60 -34.24 -17.02 -31.81
N GLU A 61 -33.98 -16.00 -31.00
CA GLU A 61 -34.96 -15.23 -30.20
C GLU A 61 -34.18 -14.53 -29.09
N LEU A 62 -33.75 -13.29 -29.35
CA LEU A 62 -33.35 -12.23 -28.41
C LEU A 62 -32.73 -11.01 -29.14
N SER A 63 -33.00 -10.87 -30.45
CA SER A 63 -32.54 -9.74 -31.27
C SER A 63 -33.47 -8.53 -31.22
N GLU A 64 -34.34 -8.40 -30.22
CA GLU A 64 -35.12 -7.19 -30.06
C GLU A 64 -34.36 -6.20 -29.16
N VAL A 65 -34.08 -5.04 -29.76
CA VAL A 65 -33.40 -3.84 -29.23
C VAL A 65 -31.87 -3.86 -29.39
N TYR A 66 -31.41 -3.66 -30.64
CA TYR A 66 -30.07 -3.24 -31.08
C TYR A 66 -28.87 -3.60 -30.17
N PRO A 67 -28.05 -4.61 -30.52
CA PRO A 67 -26.77 -4.76 -29.89
C PRO A 67 -25.87 -3.64 -30.42
N ARG A 68 -25.59 -2.61 -29.60
CA ARG A 68 -24.23 -2.06 -29.65
C ARG A 68 -23.33 -3.27 -29.46
N VAL A 69 -22.61 -3.67 -30.50
CA VAL A 69 -21.60 -4.72 -30.41
C VAL A 69 -20.78 -4.39 -29.17
N LEU A 70 -20.83 -5.26 -28.15
CA LEU A 70 -20.08 -5.03 -26.93
C LEU A 70 -18.62 -4.86 -27.35
N PRO A 71 -18.01 -3.67 -27.18
CA PRO A 71 -16.66 -3.46 -27.69
C PRO A 71 -15.73 -4.50 -27.09
N ALA A 72 -14.72 -4.92 -27.85
CA ALA A 72 -13.70 -5.79 -27.29
C ALA A 72 -13.12 -5.11 -26.05
N LYS A 73 -12.75 -5.90 -25.04
CA LYS A 73 -12.31 -5.38 -23.73
C LYS A 73 -11.21 -4.32 -23.87
N TYR A 74 -10.26 -4.55 -24.77
CA TYR A 74 -9.10 -3.67 -24.97
C TYR A 74 -9.39 -2.43 -25.82
N ASP A 75 -10.52 -2.41 -26.53
CA ASP A 75 -11.00 -1.26 -27.30
C ASP A 75 -12.00 -0.42 -26.47
N SER A 76 -12.11 -0.68 -25.18
CA SER A 76 -13.03 0.00 -24.26
C SER A 76 -12.30 0.67 -23.12
N GLU A 77 -12.94 1.68 -22.52
CA GLU A 77 -12.49 2.39 -21.31
C GLU A 77 -12.21 1.47 -20.11
N LEU A 78 -12.63 0.20 -20.16
CA LEU A 78 -12.43 -0.75 -19.08
C LEU A 78 -10.96 -0.99 -18.74
N VAL A 79 -10.07 -0.88 -19.74
CA VAL A 79 -8.62 -1.08 -19.55
C VAL A 79 -7.83 0.23 -19.56
N ALA A 80 -8.51 1.38 -19.75
CA ALA A 80 -7.89 2.68 -19.66
C ALA A 80 -7.22 2.84 -18.28
N MET A 81 -6.06 3.49 -18.27
CA MET A 81 -5.24 3.68 -17.08
C MET A 81 -4.89 5.15 -16.97
N ASP A 82 -5.15 5.73 -15.79
CA ASP A 82 -4.72 7.08 -15.47
C ASP A 82 -3.19 7.14 -15.40
N VAL A 83 -2.63 8.13 -16.10
CA VAL A 83 -1.19 8.36 -16.10
C VAL A 83 -0.80 9.02 -14.78
N ARG A 84 0.33 8.57 -14.23
CA ARG A 84 0.91 9.15 -13.02
C ARG A 84 1.78 10.35 -13.38
N HIS A 85 1.67 11.39 -12.56
CA HIS A 85 2.48 12.61 -12.68
C HIS A 85 3.40 12.73 -11.46
N LEU A 86 4.70 12.57 -11.69
CA LEU A 86 5.71 12.73 -10.65
C LEU A 86 6.05 14.21 -10.52
N VAL A 87 5.98 14.74 -9.29
CA VAL A 87 6.48 16.10 -9.01
C VAL A 87 7.98 16.11 -8.73
N SER A 88 8.58 14.94 -8.46
CA SER A 88 10.05 14.77 -8.36
C SER A 88 10.77 14.95 -9.69
N ASP A 89 10.07 14.83 -10.82
CA ASP A 89 10.66 15.06 -12.16
C ASP A 89 10.74 16.55 -12.53
N LEU A 90 10.12 17.42 -11.72
CA LEU A 90 10.12 18.86 -11.95
C LEU A 90 11.48 19.46 -11.58
N VAL A 91 11.93 20.42 -12.38
CA VAL A 91 13.21 21.11 -12.16
C VAL A 91 12.93 22.43 -11.45
N CYS A 92 13.39 22.54 -10.21
CA CYS A 92 13.35 23.78 -9.44
C CYS A 92 14.53 24.68 -9.85
N ASP A 93 14.24 25.81 -10.49
CA ASP A 93 15.26 26.78 -10.94
C ASP A 93 15.72 27.73 -9.81
N ASP A 94 15.09 27.67 -8.63
CA ASP A 94 15.46 28.46 -7.45
C ASP A 94 16.51 27.73 -6.61
N ALA A 95 17.78 28.07 -6.83
CA ALA A 95 18.91 27.45 -6.13
C ALA A 95 19.03 27.83 -4.64
N GLU A 96 18.35 28.90 -4.20
CA GLU A 96 18.38 29.34 -2.80
C GLU A 96 17.25 28.73 -1.97
N TYR A 97 16.21 28.23 -2.63
CA TYR A 97 15.09 27.59 -1.97
C TYR A 97 15.51 26.27 -1.31
N THR A 98 15.28 26.17 -0.01
CA THR A 98 15.43 24.93 0.75
C THR A 98 14.17 24.71 1.59
N PRO A 99 13.34 23.70 1.28
CA PRO A 99 12.13 23.42 2.04
C PRO A 99 12.47 22.96 3.45
N THR A 100 11.69 23.43 4.41
CA THR A 100 11.83 23.12 5.82
C THR A 100 10.46 22.87 6.45
N PRO A 101 10.33 21.88 7.34
CA PRO A 101 9.13 21.74 8.17
C PRO A 101 8.90 23.01 8.99
N LEU A 102 7.68 23.52 8.96
CA LEU A 102 7.25 24.68 9.73
C LEU A 102 6.67 24.25 11.08
N LEU A 103 6.53 25.19 12.02
CA LEU A 103 5.89 24.96 13.33
C LEU A 103 6.53 23.80 14.10
N ASP A 104 7.87 23.78 14.12
CA ASP A 104 8.70 22.70 14.70
C ASP A 104 8.42 21.31 14.10
N GLY A 105 7.79 21.27 12.92
CA GLY A 105 7.34 20.07 12.23
C GLY A 105 6.27 19.29 13.00
N LYS A 106 5.48 19.97 13.84
CA LYS A 106 4.32 19.35 14.48
C LYS A 106 3.32 18.85 13.44
N LEU A 107 2.65 17.75 13.78
CA LEU A 107 1.55 17.23 12.99
C LEU A 107 0.26 17.89 13.42
N PHE A 108 -0.56 18.26 12.45
CA PHE A 108 -1.86 18.87 12.68
C PHE A 108 -2.95 18.04 12.01
N PRO A 109 -4.16 17.97 12.58
CA PRO A 109 -5.30 17.38 11.91
C PRO A 109 -5.69 18.23 10.70
N VAL A 110 -5.99 17.59 9.58
CA VAL A 110 -6.37 18.23 8.31
C VAL A 110 -7.61 19.11 8.43
N THR A 111 -8.45 18.88 9.44
CA THR A 111 -9.58 19.76 9.74
C THR A 111 -9.15 21.19 10.01
N GLU A 112 -7.96 21.40 10.57
CA GLU A 112 -7.45 22.74 10.85
C GLU A 112 -7.25 23.58 9.57
N PRO A 113 -6.45 23.14 8.56
CA PRO A 113 -6.33 23.89 7.32
C PRO A 113 -7.62 23.88 6.48
N MET A 114 -8.48 22.86 6.60
CA MET A 114 -9.77 22.82 5.88
C MET A 114 -10.77 23.86 6.40
N ASP A 115 -10.84 24.05 7.73
CA ASP A 115 -11.78 24.96 8.39
C ASP A 115 -11.22 26.39 8.52
N ALA A 116 -9.97 26.62 8.08
CA ALA A 116 -9.32 27.92 8.12
C ALA A 116 -10.10 28.97 7.29
N GLN A 117 -10.36 30.13 7.89
CA GLN A 117 -11.10 31.21 7.24
C GLN A 117 -10.33 31.86 6.08
N GLN A 118 -9.00 31.87 6.20
CA GLN A 118 -8.10 32.41 5.20
C GLN A 118 -7.40 31.25 4.51
N SER A 119 -7.36 31.30 3.18
CA SER A 119 -6.53 30.37 2.40
C SER A 119 -5.07 30.50 2.80
N MET A 120 -4.34 29.39 2.78
CA MET A 120 -2.90 29.44 2.92
C MET A 120 -2.29 30.33 1.83
N THR A 121 -1.30 31.11 2.24
CA THR A 121 -0.44 31.85 1.33
C THR A 121 0.49 30.90 0.59
N ASP A 122 1.08 31.37 -0.50
CA ASP A 122 2.05 30.61 -1.31
C ASP A 122 3.43 30.48 -0.63
N ASP A 123 3.51 30.71 0.69
CA ASP A 123 4.70 30.55 1.53
C ASP A 123 4.81 29.14 2.15
N ARG A 124 3.76 28.33 2.04
CA ARG A 124 3.67 27.01 2.66
C ARG A 124 2.69 26.09 1.97
N VAL A 125 2.85 24.80 2.22
CA VAL A 125 1.93 23.75 1.80
C VAL A 125 1.69 22.79 2.96
N PHE A 126 0.45 22.35 3.12
CA PHE A 126 0.09 21.30 4.07
C PHE A 126 0.09 19.95 3.37
N PHE A 127 1.00 19.08 3.80
CA PHE A 127 1.18 17.75 3.23
C PHE A 127 0.69 16.67 4.19
N MET A 128 0.03 15.65 3.63
CA MET A 128 -0.33 14.41 4.31
C MET A 128 0.21 13.22 3.53
N LEU A 129 0.32 12.04 4.15
CA LEU A 129 0.48 10.80 3.37
C LEU A 129 -0.86 10.32 2.85
N ASN A 130 -0.86 9.57 1.75
CA ASN A 130 -2.03 8.95 1.14
C ASN A 130 -3.05 8.39 2.17
N GLY A 131 -4.26 8.94 2.16
CA GLY A 131 -5.34 8.54 3.06
C GLY A 131 -5.17 8.94 4.54
N ALA A 132 -4.10 9.63 4.93
CA ALA A 132 -3.93 10.17 6.27
C ALA A 132 -4.86 11.38 6.52
N ASN A 133 -5.11 11.66 7.80
CA ASN A 133 -5.89 12.82 8.24
C ASN A 133 -5.03 13.82 9.02
N ASP A 134 -3.76 13.51 9.24
CA ASP A 134 -2.81 14.36 9.93
C ASP A 134 -1.64 14.63 8.98
N GLY A 135 -1.14 15.85 9.02
CA GLY A 135 -0.16 16.35 8.08
C GLY A 135 0.78 17.36 8.72
N VAL A 136 1.74 17.81 7.92
CA VAL A 136 2.76 18.79 8.31
C VAL A 136 2.77 19.96 7.34
N TYR A 137 3.00 21.16 7.86
CA TYR A 137 3.28 22.32 7.04
C TYR A 137 4.76 22.34 6.65
N VAL A 138 5.05 22.52 5.36
CA VAL A 138 6.41 22.71 4.85
C VAL A 138 6.47 24.04 4.11
N SER A 139 7.57 24.77 4.26
CA SER A 139 7.80 26.02 3.53
C SER A 139 7.79 25.77 2.02
N TRP A 140 7.29 26.76 1.28
CA TRP A 140 7.22 26.76 -0.17
C TRP A 140 7.49 28.16 -0.71
N ASN A 141 8.15 28.26 -1.87
CA ASN A 141 8.49 29.55 -2.49
C ASN A 141 7.42 30.01 -3.51
N GLY A 142 6.27 29.35 -3.56
CA GLY A 142 5.18 29.65 -4.49
C GLY A 142 5.41 29.19 -5.94
N GLN A 143 6.56 28.59 -6.25
CA GLN A 143 6.86 28.05 -7.57
C GLN A 143 6.51 26.56 -7.63
N PHE A 144 5.59 26.19 -8.51
CA PHE A 144 5.12 24.81 -8.60
C PHE A 144 6.24 23.82 -8.93
N GLU A 145 7.22 24.23 -9.75
CA GLU A 145 8.34 23.36 -10.12
C GLU A 145 9.29 23.03 -8.94
N CYS A 146 9.17 23.78 -7.84
CA CYS A 146 9.88 23.54 -6.59
C CYS A 146 9.05 22.74 -5.56
N VAL A 147 7.78 22.43 -5.85
CA VAL A 147 6.92 21.70 -4.89
C VAL A 147 7.40 20.27 -4.64
N GLY A 148 8.08 19.65 -5.62
CA GLY A 148 8.64 18.30 -5.48
C GLY A 148 9.61 18.18 -4.31
N GLN A 149 10.50 19.16 -4.14
CA GLN A 149 11.44 19.19 -3.01
C GLN A 149 10.70 19.30 -1.66
N ALA A 150 9.64 20.13 -1.60
CA ALA A 150 8.82 20.29 -0.39
C ALA A 150 8.07 18.99 -0.05
N ALA A 151 7.53 18.34 -1.08
CA ALA A 151 6.82 17.07 -0.96
C ALA A 151 7.73 15.94 -0.47
N GLU A 152 9.00 15.88 -0.90
CA GLU A 152 9.97 14.89 -0.43
C GLU A 152 10.39 15.12 1.03
N VAL A 153 10.59 16.39 1.43
CA VAL A 153 10.80 16.74 2.84
C VAL A 153 9.59 16.32 3.68
N ALA A 154 8.38 16.68 3.24
CA ALA A 154 7.15 16.30 3.93
C ALA A 154 6.97 14.78 4.01
N ALA A 155 7.17 14.05 2.92
CA ALA A 155 7.03 12.61 2.87
C ALA A 155 7.98 11.94 3.86
N THR A 156 9.25 12.35 3.86
CA THR A 156 10.25 11.87 4.82
C THR A 156 9.82 12.15 6.25
N TRP A 157 9.36 13.38 6.51
CA TRP A 157 8.91 13.84 7.83
C TRP A 157 7.70 13.05 8.34
N LEU A 158 6.77 12.74 7.43
CA LEU A 158 5.57 11.98 7.70
C LEU A 158 5.79 10.46 7.71
N GLY A 159 7.05 9.99 7.59
CA GLY A 159 7.40 8.58 7.68
C GLY A 159 7.02 7.76 6.44
N ALA A 160 7.02 8.41 5.26
CA ALA A 160 6.92 7.70 4.00
C ALA A 160 8.08 6.71 3.84
N ASP A 161 7.82 5.66 3.08
CA ASP A 161 8.77 4.61 2.84
C ASP A 161 9.92 5.09 1.94
N ARG A 162 11.10 5.27 2.54
CA ARG A 162 12.29 5.81 1.86
C ARG A 162 12.76 4.95 0.68
N ASP A 163 12.59 3.62 0.75
CA ASP A 163 13.01 2.74 -0.35
C ASP A 163 12.11 2.87 -1.57
N VAL A 164 10.89 3.39 -1.39
CA VAL A 164 9.91 3.60 -2.47
C VAL A 164 9.96 5.05 -2.94
N MET A 165 10.29 6.00 -2.06
CA MET A 165 10.47 7.41 -2.41
C MET A 165 11.51 7.64 -3.50
N VAL A 166 12.51 6.76 -3.65
CA VAL A 166 13.50 6.83 -4.74
C VAL A 166 12.88 6.75 -6.14
N ASN A 167 11.65 6.25 -6.26
CA ASN A 167 10.88 6.20 -7.51
C ASN A 167 10.07 7.50 -7.75
N GLY A 168 10.26 8.52 -6.90
CA GLY A 168 9.60 9.81 -6.97
C GLY A 168 8.29 9.88 -6.17
N VAL A 169 7.83 11.11 -5.95
CA VAL A 169 6.58 11.42 -5.24
C VAL A 169 5.54 12.06 -6.17
N ARG A 170 4.27 11.86 -5.83
CA ARG A 170 3.11 12.39 -6.54
C ARG A 170 2.23 13.18 -5.58
N LEU A 171 1.56 14.21 -6.09
CA LEU A 171 0.61 15.01 -5.30
C LEU A 171 -0.81 14.79 -5.76
N TYR A 172 -1.71 14.64 -4.79
CA TYR A 172 -3.14 14.49 -5.02
C TYR A 172 -3.93 15.39 -4.08
N SER A 173 -5.08 15.87 -4.54
CA SER A 173 -6.04 16.60 -3.73
C SER A 173 -6.78 15.66 -2.78
N GLN A 174 -7.49 16.23 -1.80
CA GLN A 174 -8.35 15.48 -0.87
C GLN A 174 -9.46 14.68 -1.58
N MET A 175 -9.79 15.08 -2.81
CA MET A 175 -10.78 14.41 -3.66
C MET A 175 -10.18 13.30 -4.54
N GLY A 176 -8.87 13.05 -4.44
CA GLY A 176 -8.16 12.04 -5.22
C GLY A 176 -7.82 12.45 -6.65
N TRP A 177 -7.74 13.76 -6.91
CA TRP A 177 -7.31 14.29 -8.22
C TRP A 177 -5.82 14.60 -8.22
N PRO A 178 -5.07 14.26 -9.29
CA PRO A 178 -3.65 14.60 -9.36
C PRO A 178 -3.47 16.13 -9.38
N VAL A 179 -2.37 16.60 -8.78
CA VAL A 179 -1.97 18.01 -8.79
C VAL A 179 -0.71 18.15 -9.66
N ARG A 180 -0.84 18.84 -10.79
CA ARG A 180 0.13 18.83 -11.90
C ARG A 180 0.64 20.21 -12.27
N ASN A 181 0.04 21.26 -11.73
CA ASN A 181 0.42 22.65 -11.99
C ASN A 181 -0.07 23.57 -10.86
N SER A 182 0.34 24.84 -10.92
CA SER A 182 -0.01 25.86 -9.94
C SER A 182 -1.52 26.13 -9.81
N GLU A 183 -2.30 25.94 -10.88
CA GLU A 183 -3.76 26.16 -10.85
C GLU A 183 -4.43 25.07 -10.02
N GLU A 184 -4.15 23.81 -10.32
CA GLU A 184 -4.63 22.65 -9.57
C GLU A 184 -4.17 22.71 -8.11
N MET A 185 -2.95 23.20 -7.85
CA MET A 185 -2.44 23.39 -6.49
C MET A 185 -3.30 24.39 -5.70
N LYS A 186 -3.67 25.51 -6.31
CA LYS A 186 -4.55 26.53 -5.72
C LYS A 186 -5.96 25.99 -5.47
N GLU A 187 -6.49 25.15 -6.35
CA GLU A 187 -7.79 24.49 -6.14
C GLU A 187 -7.79 23.61 -4.89
N THR A 188 -6.65 22.98 -4.56
CA THR A 188 -6.50 22.23 -3.30
C THR A 188 -6.38 23.11 -2.07
N LYS A 189 -6.31 24.44 -2.23
CA LYS A 189 -5.97 25.41 -1.18
C LYS A 189 -4.62 25.11 -0.52
N ASN A 190 -3.65 24.58 -1.29
CA ASN A 190 -2.35 24.12 -0.81
C ASN A 190 -2.43 22.98 0.24
N ILE A 191 -3.48 22.16 0.20
CA ILE A 191 -3.67 20.99 1.08
C ILE A 191 -3.64 19.73 0.22
N VAL A 192 -2.53 18.99 0.29
CA VAL A 192 -2.26 17.87 -0.63
C VAL A 192 -1.81 16.62 0.10
N HIS A 193 -1.98 15.49 -0.58
CA HIS A 193 -1.54 14.18 -0.16
C HIS A 193 -0.37 13.73 -1.03
N VAL A 194 0.70 13.26 -0.39
CA VAL A 194 1.82 12.61 -1.04
C VAL A 194 1.51 11.14 -1.26
N LEU A 195 1.62 10.72 -2.52
CA LEU A 195 1.49 9.33 -2.96
C LEU A 195 2.81 8.83 -3.52
N LEU A 196 3.29 7.73 -2.97
CA LEU A 196 4.49 7.04 -3.44
C LEU A 196 4.18 6.09 -4.60
N ASP A 197 5.22 5.56 -5.22
CA ASP A 197 5.11 4.52 -6.24
C ASP A 197 4.27 3.32 -5.76
N PHE A 198 3.54 2.71 -6.69
CA PHE A 198 2.56 1.62 -6.50
C PHE A 198 1.38 1.86 -5.54
N GLN A 199 1.35 2.94 -4.78
CA GLN A 199 0.19 3.29 -3.97
C GLN A 199 -1.04 3.60 -4.85
N LEU A 200 -2.18 3.07 -4.43
CA LEU A 200 -3.51 3.46 -4.90
C LEU A 200 -4.05 4.54 -3.98
N TRP A 201 -4.73 5.54 -4.54
CA TRP A 201 -5.38 6.58 -3.74
C TRP A 201 -6.31 5.96 -2.69
N GLN A 202 -6.25 6.52 -1.49
CA GLN A 202 -7.18 6.20 -0.42
C GLN A 202 -7.88 7.47 0.05
N TRP A 203 -9.21 7.44 0.06
CA TRP A 203 -10.00 8.53 0.64
C TRP A 203 -9.54 8.83 2.07
N PRO A 204 -9.23 10.09 2.42
CA PRO A 204 -9.01 10.46 3.81
C PRO A 204 -10.32 10.32 4.60
N GLY A 205 -10.21 9.95 5.88
CA GLY A 205 -11.38 9.78 6.74
C GLY A 205 -11.88 11.11 7.31
N ILE A 206 -10.99 12.09 7.47
CA ILE A 206 -11.19 13.40 8.12
C ILE A 206 -11.72 13.25 9.55
N LYS A 207 -13.01 12.95 9.70
CA LYS A 207 -13.70 12.64 10.95
C LYS A 207 -14.97 11.84 10.65
N LYS A 208 -15.47 11.09 11.64
CA LYS A 208 -16.77 10.43 11.53
C LYS A 208 -17.87 11.45 11.22
N GLY A 209 -18.75 11.12 10.30
CA GLY A 209 -19.82 11.98 9.79
C GLY A 209 -19.38 12.96 8.69
N TYR A 210 -18.09 13.03 8.34
CA TYR A 210 -17.65 13.84 7.20
C TYR A 210 -18.23 13.28 5.89
N LYS A 211 -18.67 14.17 4.99
CA LYS A 211 -19.30 13.83 3.71
C LYS A 211 -18.48 14.32 2.54
N TYR A 212 -18.19 13.43 1.60
CA TYR A 212 -17.74 13.76 0.25
C TYR A 212 -18.93 13.69 -0.70
N VAL A 213 -19.11 14.70 -1.54
CA VAL A 213 -20.07 14.66 -2.65
C VAL A 213 -19.26 14.56 -3.94
N LEU A 214 -19.45 13.47 -4.67
CA LEU A 214 -18.73 13.20 -5.92
C LEU A 214 -19.41 13.87 -7.12
N GLU A 215 -18.72 13.89 -8.26
CA GLU A 215 -19.15 14.60 -9.46
C GLU A 215 -20.44 14.04 -10.07
N ASP A 216 -20.77 12.78 -9.79
CA ASP A 216 -21.98 12.07 -10.24
C ASP A 216 -23.11 12.09 -9.19
N GLY A 217 -22.95 12.83 -8.10
CA GLY A 217 -23.94 12.95 -7.02
C GLY A 217 -23.87 11.85 -5.97
N VAL A 218 -22.97 10.86 -6.12
CA VAL A 218 -22.70 9.86 -5.08
C VAL A 218 -22.16 10.57 -3.83
N THR A 219 -22.67 10.20 -2.67
CA THR A 219 -22.22 10.76 -1.39
C THR A 219 -21.53 9.69 -0.55
N LEU A 220 -20.31 9.98 -0.11
CA LEU A 220 -19.53 9.11 0.79
C LEU A 220 -19.53 9.72 2.20
N THR A 221 -20.13 9.05 3.18
CA THR A 221 -20.13 9.48 4.58
C THR A 221 -19.18 8.62 5.40
N THR A 222 -18.19 9.21 6.07
CA THR A 222 -17.26 8.45 6.93
C THR A 222 -17.97 7.91 8.17
N VAL A 223 -18.02 6.59 8.33
CA VAL A 223 -18.63 5.91 9.50
C VAL A 223 -17.61 5.17 10.36
N GLY A 224 -16.45 4.81 9.78
CA GLY A 224 -15.34 4.14 10.47
C GLY A 224 -13.98 4.76 10.13
N MET A 225 -13.07 4.80 11.11
CA MET A 225 -11.69 5.31 10.94
C MET A 225 -10.63 4.20 10.95
N SER A 226 -10.87 3.11 11.70
CA SER A 226 -10.01 1.92 11.73
C SER A 226 -10.85 0.63 11.91
N PRO A 227 -11.16 -0.11 10.83
CA PRO A 227 -10.84 0.21 9.44
C PRO A 227 -11.58 1.47 8.95
N LYS A 228 -11.10 2.04 7.84
CA LYS A 228 -11.78 3.14 7.18
C LYS A 228 -13.02 2.62 6.46
N VAL A 229 -14.18 3.14 6.81
CA VAL A 229 -15.47 2.71 6.26
C VAL A 229 -16.28 3.93 5.88
N PHE A 230 -16.83 3.91 4.67
CA PHE A 230 -17.73 4.91 4.14
C PHE A 230 -19.10 4.28 3.89
N ASP A 231 -20.14 4.93 4.37
CA ASP A 231 -21.49 4.73 3.88
C ASP A 231 -21.64 5.43 2.53
N VAL A 232 -22.33 4.80 1.58
CA VAL A 232 -22.38 5.25 0.19
C VAL A 232 -23.84 5.44 -0.25
N GLU A 233 -24.23 6.69 -0.44
CA GLU A 233 -25.57 7.08 -0.86
C GLU A 233 -25.59 7.35 -2.37
N HIS A 234 -26.72 7.06 -3.02
CA HIS A 234 -26.97 7.35 -4.45
C HIS A 234 -26.06 6.64 -5.46
N TYR A 235 -25.42 5.52 -5.10
CA TYR A 235 -24.53 4.77 -5.99
C TYR A 235 -25.26 4.02 -7.13
N PHE A 236 -26.45 3.52 -6.88
CA PHE A 236 -27.33 2.92 -7.90
C PHE A 236 -28.78 3.30 -7.67
N THR A 237 -29.57 3.21 -8.72
CA THR A 237 -31.03 3.44 -8.70
C THR A 237 -31.79 2.14 -8.44
N GLN A 238 -33.08 2.26 -8.08
CA GLN A 238 -33.95 1.10 -7.88
C GLN A 238 -34.08 0.29 -9.19
N GLU A 239 -34.18 0.95 -10.34
CA GLU A 239 -34.26 0.33 -11.66
C GLU A 239 -33.00 -0.47 -11.99
N GLU A 240 -31.83 0.07 -11.63
CA GLU A 240 -30.56 -0.64 -11.78
C GLU A 240 -30.48 -1.87 -10.86
N ALA A 241 -30.92 -1.74 -9.60
CA ALA A 241 -30.96 -2.85 -8.65
C ALA A 241 -31.87 -3.99 -9.15
N GLU A 242 -33.07 -3.67 -9.63
CA GLU A 242 -33.99 -4.64 -10.22
C GLU A 242 -33.41 -5.32 -11.46
N LYS A 243 -32.69 -4.57 -12.29
CA LYS A 243 -32.00 -5.12 -13.47
C LYS A 243 -30.87 -6.06 -13.07
N ILE A 244 -30.08 -5.74 -12.04
CA ILE A 244 -29.06 -6.64 -11.48
C ILE A 244 -29.71 -7.94 -11.01
N ILE A 245 -30.80 -7.86 -10.25
CA ILE A 245 -31.54 -9.02 -9.75
C ILE A 245 -32.10 -9.84 -10.91
N LYS A 246 -32.70 -9.21 -11.92
CA LYS A 246 -33.26 -9.87 -13.10
C LYS A 246 -32.21 -10.65 -13.89
N ILE A 247 -31.01 -10.08 -14.06
CA ILE A 247 -29.91 -10.71 -14.78
C ILE A 247 -29.26 -11.83 -13.94
N GLY A 248 -29.05 -11.60 -12.65
CA GLY A 248 -28.29 -12.49 -11.78
C GLY A 248 -29.11 -13.66 -11.22
N SER A 249 -30.38 -13.47 -10.90
CA SER A 249 -31.22 -14.50 -10.24
C SER A 249 -31.25 -15.84 -10.96
N PRO A 250 -31.40 -15.91 -12.30
CA PRO A 250 -31.47 -17.19 -13.01
C PRO A 250 -30.17 -18.02 -12.98
N ILE A 251 -29.04 -17.39 -12.64
CA ILE A 251 -27.71 -18.02 -12.65
C ILE A 251 -27.09 -18.18 -11.26
N LEU A 252 -27.86 -17.84 -10.21
CA LEU A 252 -27.44 -18.01 -8.82
C LEU A 252 -27.15 -19.48 -8.53
N ASN A 253 -25.97 -19.74 -7.95
CA ASN A 253 -25.57 -21.06 -7.51
C ASN A 253 -25.18 -21.03 -6.05
N ARG A 254 -25.24 -22.19 -5.39
CA ARG A 254 -24.81 -22.30 -4.00
C ARG A 254 -23.37 -21.83 -3.84
N SER A 255 -23.10 -20.94 -2.88
CA SER A 255 -21.76 -20.46 -2.56
C SER A 255 -20.82 -21.63 -2.30
N ARG A 256 -19.73 -21.68 -3.06
CA ARG A 256 -18.66 -22.67 -2.87
C ARG A 256 -17.36 -22.00 -2.46
N ILE A 257 -16.51 -22.76 -1.78
CA ILE A 257 -15.12 -22.42 -1.47
C ILE A 257 -14.19 -23.43 -2.15
N ALA A 258 -12.98 -23.00 -2.52
CA ALA A 258 -11.94 -23.94 -2.95
C ALA A 258 -11.60 -24.86 -1.78
N ASN A 259 -11.62 -26.17 -1.99
CA ASN A 259 -11.16 -27.10 -0.97
C ASN A 259 -9.63 -27.06 -0.96
N HIS A 260 -8.99 -26.92 0.21
CA HIS A 260 -7.53 -26.89 0.34
C HIS A 260 -6.88 -28.28 0.13
N ALA A 261 -7.56 -29.20 -0.56
CA ALA A 261 -7.02 -30.51 -0.88
C ALA A 261 -5.88 -30.36 -1.90
N PRO A 262 -4.68 -30.90 -1.62
CA PRO A 262 -3.60 -30.93 -2.59
C PRO A 262 -4.05 -31.84 -3.74
N GLU A 263 -4.16 -31.24 -4.94
CA GLU A 263 -4.62 -31.84 -6.20
C GLU A 263 -6.15 -32.00 -6.34
N GLY A 264 -6.74 -31.22 -7.28
CA GLY A 264 -8.05 -31.51 -7.87
C GLY A 264 -9.28 -31.32 -6.99
N GLY A 265 -9.17 -30.67 -5.83
CA GLY A 265 -10.27 -30.49 -4.89
C GLY A 265 -11.52 -29.86 -5.51
N LEU A 266 -12.60 -30.64 -5.64
CA LEU A 266 -13.94 -30.16 -5.99
C LEU A 266 -14.33 -28.99 -5.07
N HIS A 267 -14.85 -27.92 -5.65
CA HIS A 267 -15.45 -26.82 -4.89
C HIS A 267 -16.55 -27.36 -3.96
N VAL A 268 -16.36 -27.23 -2.64
CA VAL A 268 -17.32 -27.72 -1.63
C VAL A 268 -18.30 -26.60 -1.29
N VAL A 269 -19.56 -26.97 -1.01
CA VAL A 269 -20.57 -26.05 -0.46
C VAL A 269 -20.04 -25.45 0.83
N SER A 270 -20.03 -24.12 0.92
CA SER A 270 -19.43 -23.43 2.06
C SER A 270 -20.36 -23.45 3.28
N GLU A 271 -19.84 -23.90 4.43
CA GLU A 271 -20.51 -23.80 5.73
C GLU A 271 -20.28 -22.44 6.40
N THR A 272 -19.29 -21.67 5.91
CA THR A 272 -18.95 -20.33 6.40
C THR A 272 -19.68 -19.22 5.64
N ARG A 273 -19.95 -19.44 4.35
CA ARG A 273 -20.76 -18.60 3.46
C ARG A 273 -21.94 -19.39 2.91
N THR A 274 -23.09 -19.26 3.55
CA THR A 274 -24.27 -20.07 3.25
C THR A 274 -25.24 -19.37 2.28
N SER A 275 -24.74 -18.50 1.40
CA SER A 275 -25.52 -17.76 0.41
C SER A 275 -25.64 -18.45 -0.95
N HIS A 276 -26.39 -17.83 -1.85
CA HIS A 276 -26.34 -18.09 -3.28
C HIS A 276 -25.65 -16.93 -4.00
N THR A 277 -24.78 -17.21 -4.95
CA THR A 277 -24.03 -16.17 -5.64
C THR A 277 -23.80 -16.47 -7.12
N ALA A 278 -23.67 -15.40 -7.92
CA ALA A 278 -23.22 -15.44 -9.30
C ALA A 278 -22.49 -14.16 -9.67
N PHE A 279 -21.42 -14.28 -10.44
CA PHE A 279 -20.87 -13.15 -11.19
C PHE A 279 -21.77 -12.88 -12.40
N LEU A 280 -22.21 -11.64 -12.57
CA LEU A 280 -23.06 -11.27 -13.69
C LEU A 280 -22.28 -11.38 -15.02
N PRO A 281 -22.96 -11.71 -16.13
CA PRO A 281 -22.37 -11.70 -17.47
C PRO A 281 -21.78 -10.33 -17.84
N ASP A 282 -20.75 -10.35 -18.70
CA ASP A 282 -20.16 -9.13 -19.23
C ASP A 282 -21.13 -8.44 -20.21
N SER A 283 -21.38 -7.16 -20.00
CA SER A 283 -22.30 -6.33 -20.78
C SER A 283 -21.95 -4.86 -20.59
N LEU A 284 -22.48 -3.97 -21.43
CA LEU A 284 -22.30 -2.53 -21.23
C LEU A 284 -22.77 -2.09 -19.83
N PHE A 285 -23.92 -2.61 -19.41
CA PHE A 285 -24.48 -2.38 -18.08
C PHE A 285 -23.52 -2.76 -16.95
N THR A 286 -22.98 -3.99 -16.96
CA THR A 286 -22.06 -4.44 -15.89
C THR A 286 -20.69 -3.77 -15.98
N ARG A 287 -20.25 -3.33 -17.16
CA ARG A 287 -19.02 -2.53 -17.33
C ARG A 287 -19.17 -1.10 -16.81
N GLU A 288 -20.35 -0.48 -16.95
CA GLU A 288 -20.63 0.84 -16.37
C GLU A 288 -20.48 0.84 -14.85
N PHE A 289 -20.90 -0.23 -14.16
CA PHE A 289 -20.67 -0.40 -12.73
C PHE A 289 -19.18 -0.49 -12.35
N ARG A 290 -18.34 -1.11 -13.18
CA ARG A 290 -16.89 -1.12 -12.96
C ARG A 290 -16.30 0.27 -13.15
N ALA A 291 -16.73 1.01 -14.17
CA ALA A 291 -16.29 2.38 -14.36
C ALA A 291 -16.73 3.29 -13.20
N ARG A 292 -18.00 3.18 -12.76
CA ARG A 292 -18.54 3.93 -11.61
C ARG A 292 -17.82 3.57 -10.31
N GLY A 293 -17.58 2.29 -10.07
CA GLY A 293 -16.85 1.81 -8.90
C GLY A 293 -15.40 2.31 -8.87
N ALA A 294 -14.72 2.32 -10.04
CA ALA A 294 -13.36 2.85 -10.13
C ALA A 294 -13.32 4.35 -9.84
N ARG A 295 -14.26 5.14 -10.39
CA ARG A 295 -14.37 6.57 -10.07
C ARG A 295 -14.66 6.80 -8.58
N SER A 296 -15.60 6.05 -8.00
CA SER A 296 -15.98 6.18 -6.58
C SER A 296 -14.82 5.83 -5.65
N ALA A 297 -14.03 4.81 -5.98
CA ALA A 297 -12.86 4.41 -5.22
C ALA A 297 -11.56 5.15 -5.67
N ARG A 298 -11.65 6.06 -6.65
CA ARG A 298 -10.51 6.72 -7.33
C ARG A 298 -9.40 5.73 -7.72
N LEU A 299 -9.80 4.59 -8.24
CA LEU A 299 -8.88 3.62 -8.83
C LEU A 299 -8.43 4.13 -10.19
N PRO A 300 -7.14 3.93 -10.54
CA PRO A 300 -6.58 4.44 -11.79
C PRO A 300 -7.12 3.75 -13.03
N SER A 301 -7.91 2.68 -12.88
CA SER A 301 -8.49 1.94 -13.99
C SER A 301 -9.69 1.10 -13.53
N PRO A 302 -10.79 1.04 -14.32
CA PRO A 302 -11.89 0.08 -14.10
C PRO A 302 -11.45 -1.39 -14.10
N SER A 303 -10.27 -1.68 -14.66
CA SER A 303 -9.71 -3.02 -14.69
C SER A 303 -9.30 -3.57 -13.32
N PHE A 304 -9.20 -2.70 -12.30
CA PHE A 304 -8.86 -3.06 -10.92
C PHE A 304 -10.04 -3.67 -10.15
N LEU A 305 -11.27 -3.40 -10.58
CA LEU A 305 -12.45 -4.04 -9.99
C LEU A 305 -12.71 -5.38 -10.63
N GLU A 306 -13.13 -6.35 -9.81
CA GLU A 306 -13.71 -7.59 -10.30
C GLU A 306 -15.06 -7.35 -11.01
N ARG A 307 -15.64 -8.41 -11.56
CA ARG A 307 -16.99 -8.35 -12.14
C ARG A 307 -18.02 -8.18 -11.03
N LEU A 308 -19.15 -7.56 -11.37
CA LEU A 308 -20.27 -7.41 -10.46
C LEU A 308 -20.77 -8.79 -10.01
N GLN A 309 -20.78 -9.02 -8.69
CA GLN A 309 -21.24 -10.25 -8.06
C GLN A 309 -22.57 -9.99 -7.37
N LEU A 310 -23.59 -10.77 -7.72
CA LEU A 310 -24.84 -10.82 -6.95
C LEU A 310 -24.70 -11.89 -5.86
N VAL A 311 -25.11 -11.54 -4.65
CA VAL A 311 -25.18 -12.45 -3.52
C VAL A 311 -26.58 -12.34 -2.90
N SER A 312 -27.23 -13.47 -2.70
CA SER A 312 -28.57 -13.56 -2.10
C SER A 312 -28.51 -14.40 -0.83
N TYR A 313 -29.10 -13.87 0.24
CA TYR A 313 -29.28 -14.54 1.53
C TYR A 313 -30.78 -14.74 1.79
N ASN A 314 -31.20 -15.99 1.86
CA ASN A 314 -32.53 -16.36 2.33
C ASN A 314 -32.59 -16.36 3.86
N ALA A 315 -33.78 -16.54 4.43
CA ALA A 315 -33.96 -16.67 5.86
C ALA A 315 -33.05 -17.78 6.44
N GLY A 316 -32.23 -17.43 7.42
CA GLY A 316 -31.27 -18.34 8.07
C GLY A 316 -29.93 -18.49 7.34
N GLU A 317 -29.74 -17.91 6.15
CA GLU A 317 -28.44 -17.84 5.48
C GLU A 317 -27.60 -16.69 6.04
N PHE A 318 -26.28 -16.88 6.09
CA PHE A 318 -25.35 -15.95 6.70
C PHE A 318 -23.97 -16.02 6.04
N TYR A 319 -23.16 -15.01 6.35
CA TYR A 319 -21.73 -15.04 6.11
C TYR A 319 -21.03 -14.75 7.42
N ARG A 320 -20.22 -15.69 7.90
CA ARG A 320 -19.36 -15.44 9.07
C ARG A 320 -18.36 -14.33 8.77
N GLN A 321 -17.95 -13.63 9.82
CA GLN A 321 -16.91 -12.60 9.74
C GLN A 321 -15.65 -13.19 9.07
N HIS A 322 -15.10 -12.46 8.12
CA HIS A 322 -13.91 -12.83 7.34
C HIS A 322 -13.19 -11.56 6.85
N LEU A 323 -12.03 -11.74 6.22
CA LEU A 323 -11.32 -10.70 5.47
C LEU A 323 -11.49 -10.96 3.98
N ASP A 324 -11.66 -9.91 3.19
CA ASP A 324 -11.76 -9.99 1.72
C ASP A 324 -10.39 -10.16 1.04
N THR A 325 -9.31 -9.92 1.78
CA THR A 325 -7.93 -10.11 1.28
C THR A 325 -7.54 -11.59 1.31
N PHE A 326 -6.90 -12.06 0.24
CA PHE A 326 -6.43 -13.44 0.14
C PHE A 326 -5.12 -13.65 0.92
N GLN A 327 -5.14 -14.56 1.91
CA GLN A 327 -3.93 -15.06 2.57
C GLN A 327 -3.45 -16.40 2.00
N SER A 328 -4.25 -17.05 1.14
CA SER A 328 -4.08 -18.45 0.74
C SER A 328 -3.50 -18.64 -0.66
N LEU A 329 -2.99 -17.59 -1.30
CA LEU A 329 -2.38 -17.73 -2.63
C LEU A 329 -0.95 -18.24 -2.45
N PRO A 330 -0.59 -19.43 -2.97
CA PRO A 330 0.67 -20.12 -2.65
C PRO A 330 1.93 -19.40 -3.17
N PHE A 331 1.76 -18.36 -3.98
CA PHE A 331 2.84 -17.51 -4.49
C PHE A 331 3.01 -16.21 -3.68
N LEU A 332 2.14 -15.94 -2.71
CA LEU A 332 2.35 -14.84 -1.78
C LEU A 332 3.34 -15.31 -0.69
N PRO A 333 4.24 -14.42 -0.22
CA PRO A 333 5.15 -14.70 0.88
C PRO A 333 4.37 -15.27 2.06
N THR A 334 4.88 -16.35 2.62
CA THR A 334 4.33 -16.87 3.88
C THR A 334 4.71 -15.93 5.02
N ASP A 335 3.91 -15.87 6.09
CA ASP A 335 4.19 -15.01 7.26
C ASP A 335 5.61 -15.26 7.84
N SER A 336 6.16 -16.47 7.66
CA SER A 336 7.53 -16.84 8.04
C SER A 336 8.64 -16.15 7.23
N GLU A 337 8.33 -15.54 6.08
CA GLU A 337 9.30 -14.79 5.27
C GLU A 337 9.49 -13.35 5.75
N PHE A 338 8.61 -12.86 6.62
CA PHE A 338 8.80 -11.57 7.29
C PHE A 338 9.76 -11.76 8.46
N LYS A 339 10.99 -11.23 8.34
CA LYS A 339 12.01 -11.25 9.40
C LYS A 339 11.69 -10.26 10.54
N LEU A 340 10.47 -10.30 11.05
CA LEU A 340 10.05 -9.54 12.22
C LEU A 340 10.22 -10.41 13.47
N GLY A 341 10.40 -9.78 14.62
CA GLY A 341 10.55 -10.46 15.91
C GLY A 341 11.71 -9.91 16.74
N MET A 342 12.28 -10.75 17.63
CA MET A 342 13.28 -10.29 18.62
C MET A 342 14.55 -9.70 17.99
N ASP A 343 15.06 -10.27 16.89
CA ASP A 343 16.26 -9.74 16.24
C ASP A 343 15.99 -8.35 15.62
N ALA A 344 14.83 -8.18 14.99
CA ALA A 344 14.41 -6.89 14.45
C ALA A 344 14.17 -5.86 15.57
N TYR A 345 13.58 -6.28 16.69
CA TYR A 345 13.41 -5.45 17.88
C TYR A 345 14.76 -4.97 18.43
N LYS A 346 15.75 -5.87 18.57
CA LYS A 346 17.08 -5.50 19.06
C LYS A 346 17.80 -4.57 18.10
N GLN A 347 17.71 -4.82 16.78
CA GLN A 347 18.28 -3.93 15.76
C GLN A 347 17.68 -2.53 15.85
N TRP A 348 16.35 -2.42 15.89
CA TRP A 348 15.66 -1.16 16.06
C TRP A 348 16.05 -0.46 17.36
N ALA A 349 16.01 -1.16 18.51
CA ALA A 349 16.31 -0.55 19.80
C ALA A 349 17.75 -0.01 19.86
N ASN A 350 18.73 -0.76 19.33
CA ASN A 350 20.11 -0.30 19.24
C ASN A 350 20.27 0.91 18.31
N TRP A 351 19.60 0.89 17.15
CA TRP A 351 19.57 2.02 16.23
C TRP A 351 18.96 3.27 16.89
N ALA A 352 17.80 3.14 17.53
CA ALA A 352 17.08 4.24 18.16
C ALA A 352 17.89 4.84 19.32
N ALA A 353 18.50 4.01 20.16
CA ALA A 353 19.42 4.46 21.20
C ALA A 353 20.61 5.25 20.64
N GLY A 354 21.22 4.75 19.55
CA GLY A 354 22.30 5.44 18.85
C GLY A 354 21.85 6.79 18.29
N LYS A 355 20.67 6.85 17.67
CA LYS A 355 20.12 8.09 17.12
C LYS A 355 19.73 9.11 18.17
N ILE A 356 19.20 8.68 19.32
CA ILE A 356 18.94 9.59 20.44
C ILE A 356 20.23 10.23 20.94
N ARG A 357 21.32 9.46 21.08
CA ARG A 357 22.63 9.99 21.49
C ARG A 357 23.17 11.02 20.50
N GLU A 358 23.06 10.75 19.21
CA GLU A 358 23.45 11.66 18.13
C GLU A 358 22.65 12.97 18.19
N LEU A 359 21.32 12.87 18.30
CA LEU A 359 20.43 14.03 18.30
C LEU A 359 20.52 14.86 19.59
N SER A 360 20.78 14.22 20.74
CA SER A 360 20.87 14.89 22.04
C SER A 360 21.98 15.95 22.11
N VAL A 361 22.93 15.93 21.17
CA VAL A 361 23.99 16.96 21.09
C VAL A 361 23.42 18.31 20.62
N HIS A 362 22.34 18.31 19.84
CA HIS A 362 21.82 19.51 19.16
C HIS A 362 20.32 19.74 19.35
N ARG A 363 19.62 18.78 19.95
CA ARG A 363 18.17 18.81 20.14
C ARG A 363 17.79 18.32 21.53
N ASP A 364 16.83 19.01 22.13
CA ASP A 364 16.27 18.63 23.41
C ASP A 364 15.33 17.42 23.26
N ILE A 365 15.69 16.29 23.88
CA ILE A 365 14.90 15.04 23.87
C ILE A 365 14.06 15.00 25.16
N PRO A 366 12.80 14.54 25.19
CA PRO A 366 12.07 14.42 26.46
C PRO A 366 12.78 13.50 27.47
N GLU A 367 12.70 13.82 28.77
CA GLU A 367 13.47 13.15 29.85
C GLU A 367 13.30 11.62 29.85
N ASP A 368 12.06 11.13 29.74
CA ASP A 368 11.75 9.69 29.71
C ASP A 368 12.44 8.94 28.55
N PHE A 369 12.80 9.64 27.48
CA PHE A 369 13.45 9.09 26.29
C PHE A 369 14.97 9.29 26.27
N ARG A 370 15.56 9.98 27.26
CA ARG A 370 17.03 10.13 27.38
C ARG A 370 17.65 8.94 28.10
N GLU A 371 18.97 8.78 27.98
CA GLU A 371 19.68 7.75 28.74
C GLU A 371 19.31 7.77 30.23
N GLY A 372 18.82 6.63 30.73
CA GLY A 372 18.35 6.46 32.11
C GLY A 372 16.83 6.55 32.28
N GLY A 373 16.11 7.11 31.30
CA GLY A 373 14.64 7.13 31.28
C GLY A 373 14.03 5.78 30.87
N ASP A 374 12.78 5.56 31.28
CA ASP A 374 12.07 4.29 31.07
C ASP A 374 11.78 3.98 29.59
N LEU A 375 11.66 5.02 28.75
CA LEU A 375 11.41 4.92 27.31
C LEU A 375 12.69 5.01 26.46
N PHE A 376 13.86 5.10 27.09
CA PHE A 376 15.12 5.01 26.37
C PHE A 376 15.33 3.59 25.81
N PRO A 377 15.56 3.45 24.50
CA PRO A 377 15.70 2.14 23.89
C PRO A 377 16.87 1.33 24.46
N ASN A 378 16.57 0.14 24.96
CA ASN A 378 17.57 -0.81 25.45
C ASN A 378 17.25 -2.23 24.99
N ALA A 379 18.05 -2.73 24.04
CA ALA A 379 17.89 -4.04 23.44
C ALA A 379 18.12 -5.22 24.41
N GLU A 380 18.87 -5.00 25.49
CA GLU A 380 19.23 -6.02 26.46
C GLU A 380 18.41 -5.92 27.77
N ASP A 381 17.59 -4.87 27.90
CA ASP A 381 16.66 -4.78 29.02
C ASP A 381 15.49 -5.76 28.83
N ALA A 382 15.23 -6.51 29.89
CA ALA A 382 14.16 -7.49 29.93
C ALA A 382 12.94 -7.00 30.72
N VAL A 383 12.98 -5.81 31.34
CA VAL A 383 11.93 -5.32 32.23
C VAL A 383 11.50 -3.91 31.87
N THR A 384 12.31 -2.88 32.15
CA THR A 384 11.87 -1.48 32.16
C THR A 384 11.37 -1.01 30.79
N PHE A 385 12.25 -0.99 29.80
CA PHE A 385 11.95 -0.53 28.45
C PHE A 385 10.85 -1.36 27.75
N PRO A 386 10.89 -2.71 27.76
CA PRO A 386 9.78 -3.53 27.23
C PRO A 386 8.40 -3.23 27.84
N ASN A 387 8.32 -2.99 29.15
CA ASN A 387 7.05 -2.69 29.82
C ASN A 387 6.60 -1.25 29.52
N ALA A 388 7.52 -0.27 29.50
CA ALA A 388 7.21 1.10 29.13
C ALA A 388 6.69 1.19 27.68
N LEU A 389 7.36 0.50 26.76
CA LEU A 389 6.99 0.43 25.35
C LEU A 389 5.58 -0.17 25.15
N LEU A 390 5.26 -1.26 25.84
CA LEU A 390 3.93 -1.85 25.79
C LEU A 390 2.84 -1.01 26.49
N SER A 391 3.22 -0.18 27.45
CA SER A 391 2.31 0.76 28.10
C SER A 391 1.88 1.88 27.15
N LEU A 392 2.73 2.26 26.18
CA LEU A 392 2.34 3.14 25.07
C LEU A 392 1.49 2.41 24.02
N PHE A 393 1.88 1.19 23.65
CA PHE A 393 1.23 0.45 22.57
C PHE A 393 -0.20 -0.01 22.92
N LEU A 394 -0.44 -0.52 24.13
CA LEU A 394 -1.73 -1.13 24.47
C LEU A 394 -2.92 -0.15 24.34
N PRO A 395 -2.87 1.09 24.87
CA PRO A 395 -3.93 2.07 24.65
C PRO A 395 -4.12 2.41 23.16
N ALA A 396 -3.03 2.68 22.44
CA ALA A 396 -3.07 3.05 21.02
C ALA A 396 -3.68 1.93 20.16
N ALA A 397 -3.32 0.68 20.42
CA ALA A 397 -3.86 -0.49 19.72
C ALA A 397 -5.35 -0.74 20.02
N ASN A 398 -5.80 -0.44 21.25
CA ASN A 398 -7.20 -0.57 21.62
C ASN A 398 -8.06 0.53 20.97
N GLU A 399 -7.59 1.77 21.00
CA GLU A 399 -8.27 2.91 20.35
C GLU A 399 -8.39 2.71 18.83
N SER A 400 -7.33 2.22 18.20
CA SER A 400 -7.29 1.91 16.77
C SER A 400 -7.90 0.55 16.40
N ASN A 401 -8.55 -0.14 17.34
CA ASN A 401 -9.30 -1.39 17.12
C ASN A 401 -8.46 -2.57 16.58
N VAL A 402 -7.12 -2.52 16.73
CA VAL A 402 -6.17 -3.46 16.11
C VAL A 402 -6.44 -4.91 16.50
N PHE A 403 -6.68 -5.16 17.80
CA PHE A 403 -6.90 -6.51 18.33
C PHE A 403 -8.26 -7.08 17.91
N ARG A 404 -9.34 -6.30 18.06
CA ARG A 404 -10.69 -6.76 17.70
C ARG A 404 -10.81 -7.03 16.20
N SER A 405 -10.21 -6.20 15.35
CA SER A 405 -10.26 -6.40 13.90
C SER A 405 -9.53 -7.67 13.45
N ARG A 406 -8.62 -8.20 14.28
CA ARG A 406 -7.83 -9.41 14.03
C ARG A 406 -8.25 -10.61 14.87
N GLN A 407 -9.34 -10.49 15.64
CA GLN A 407 -9.81 -11.51 16.58
C GLN A 407 -8.76 -11.91 17.65
N ASP A 408 -7.90 -10.97 18.00
CA ASP A 408 -6.76 -11.13 18.92
C ASP A 408 -7.04 -10.49 20.29
N THR A 409 -8.31 -10.40 20.72
CA THR A 409 -8.69 -9.66 21.94
C THR A 409 -8.11 -10.24 23.24
N SER A 410 -7.78 -11.53 23.27
CA SER A 410 -7.12 -12.16 24.44
C SER A 410 -5.74 -11.55 24.74
N TRP A 411 -5.08 -10.95 23.74
CA TRP A 411 -3.81 -10.26 23.94
C TRP A 411 -3.95 -8.98 24.75
N ILE A 412 -5.12 -8.33 24.76
CA ILE A 412 -5.38 -7.14 25.58
C ILE A 412 -5.19 -7.49 27.05
N ASP A 413 -5.89 -8.53 27.51
CA ASP A 413 -5.84 -8.98 28.90
C ASP A 413 -4.45 -9.50 29.26
N SER A 414 -3.82 -10.27 28.35
CA SER A 414 -2.48 -10.82 28.58
C SER A 414 -1.42 -9.73 28.73
N ILE A 415 -1.42 -8.70 27.88
CA ILE A 415 -0.48 -7.57 27.99
C ILE A 415 -0.75 -6.79 29.28
N ALA A 416 -2.02 -6.46 29.56
CA ALA A 416 -2.41 -5.71 30.75
C ALA A 416 -1.98 -6.42 32.05
N GLU A 417 -2.19 -7.74 32.15
CA GLU A 417 -1.79 -8.53 33.32
C GLU A 417 -0.26 -8.54 33.51
N ASN A 418 0.50 -8.67 32.42
CA ASN A 418 1.96 -8.66 32.50
C ASN A 418 2.52 -7.28 32.85
N LEU A 419 1.91 -6.20 32.33
CA LEU A 419 2.26 -4.82 32.70
C LEU A 419 1.99 -4.57 34.19
N ALA A 420 0.83 -4.99 34.71
CA ALA A 420 0.48 -4.85 36.12
C ALA A 420 1.48 -5.57 37.06
N ARG A 421 2.06 -6.68 36.60
CA ARG A 421 3.08 -7.45 37.34
C ARG A 421 4.51 -6.95 37.13
N LYS A 422 4.74 -5.96 36.26
CA LYS A 422 6.08 -5.56 35.80
C LYS A 422 6.91 -6.76 35.34
N SER A 423 6.27 -7.65 34.57
CA SER A 423 6.84 -8.93 34.17
C SER A 423 8.16 -8.77 33.42
N ARG A 424 9.13 -9.64 33.75
CA ARG A 424 10.37 -9.80 32.98
C ARG A 424 10.11 -10.61 31.70
N GLY A 425 10.71 -10.19 30.59
CA GLY A 425 10.71 -10.92 29.33
C GLY A 425 9.37 -10.92 28.60
N ILE A 426 8.62 -9.81 28.66
CA ILE A 426 7.32 -9.69 27.98
C ILE A 426 7.46 -9.64 26.45
N MET A 427 8.52 -9.00 25.91
CA MET A 427 8.75 -8.93 24.46
C MET A 427 8.92 -10.28 23.77
N PRO A 428 9.80 -11.19 24.25
CA PRO A 428 9.91 -12.52 23.67
C PRO A 428 8.58 -13.31 23.65
N LYS A 429 7.70 -13.11 24.64
CA LYS A 429 6.39 -13.76 24.69
C LYS A 429 5.39 -13.18 23.69
N PHE A 430 5.54 -11.91 23.34
CA PHE A 430 4.58 -11.20 22.50
C PHE A 430 4.98 -11.15 21.03
N ILE A 431 6.26 -10.91 20.73
CA ILE A 431 6.79 -10.77 19.36
C ILE A 431 7.80 -11.87 19.01
N GLY A 432 7.86 -12.95 19.80
CA GLY A 432 8.66 -14.12 19.48
C GLY A 432 8.15 -14.90 18.26
N THR A 433 8.92 -15.88 17.80
CA THR A 433 8.69 -16.65 16.56
C THR A 433 7.33 -17.34 16.51
N GLU A 434 6.77 -17.74 17.66
CA GLU A 434 5.48 -18.43 17.76
C GLU A 434 4.34 -17.52 18.28
N ALA A 435 4.58 -16.21 18.34
CA ALA A 435 3.64 -15.24 18.90
C ALA A 435 3.10 -14.29 17.81
N LYS A 436 3.25 -12.97 17.99
CA LYS A 436 2.74 -11.93 17.09
C LYS A 436 3.85 -11.00 16.59
N PRO A 437 4.88 -11.51 15.90
CA PRO A 437 6.00 -10.68 15.40
C PRO A 437 5.54 -9.53 14.49
N GLN A 438 4.42 -9.69 13.78
CA GLN A 438 3.80 -8.67 12.94
C GLN A 438 3.31 -7.42 13.69
N TYR A 439 3.21 -7.46 15.03
CA TYR A 439 2.87 -6.29 15.84
C TYR A 439 4.06 -5.40 16.17
N LEU A 440 5.30 -5.87 15.97
CA LEU A 440 6.50 -5.06 16.25
C LEU A 440 6.48 -3.68 15.57
N PRO A 441 6.13 -3.53 14.28
CA PRO A 441 6.04 -2.20 13.67
C PRO A 441 5.01 -1.28 14.33
N LEU A 442 3.90 -1.83 14.83
CA LEU A 442 2.87 -1.05 15.52
C LEU A 442 3.31 -0.63 16.92
N ILE A 443 4.07 -1.49 17.61
CA ILE A 443 4.68 -1.20 18.91
C ILE A 443 5.70 -0.08 18.76
N VAL A 444 6.60 -0.18 17.78
CA VAL A 444 7.59 0.86 17.47
C VAL A 444 6.91 2.17 17.09
N LYS A 445 5.87 2.11 16.26
CA LYS A 445 5.11 3.30 15.90
C LYS A 445 4.51 4.01 17.12
N ALA A 446 3.98 3.29 18.10
CA ALA A 446 3.45 3.91 19.32
C ALA A 446 4.53 4.68 20.12
N TRP A 447 5.78 4.19 20.09
CA TRP A 447 6.91 4.90 20.68
C TRP A 447 7.34 6.11 19.86
N GLU A 448 7.37 5.98 18.52
CA GLU A 448 7.68 7.09 17.60
C GLU A 448 6.65 8.22 17.71
N ASP A 449 5.36 7.87 17.77
CA ASP A 449 4.25 8.81 17.92
C ASP A 449 4.31 9.52 19.28
N ALA A 450 4.65 8.81 20.36
CA ALA A 450 4.83 9.39 21.70
C ALA A 450 6.04 10.33 21.78
N LEU A 451 7.12 10.04 21.04
CA LEU A 451 8.30 10.89 20.97
C LEU A 451 8.10 12.11 20.06
N GLY A 452 7.33 11.95 18.98
CA GLY A 452 7.01 13.02 18.04
C GLY A 452 8.21 13.55 17.25
N MET A 453 9.28 12.76 17.09
CA MET A 453 10.51 13.16 16.39
C MET A 453 10.72 12.36 15.10
N PRO A 454 10.56 12.97 13.92
CA PRO A 454 10.66 12.27 12.64
C PRO A 454 12.03 11.69 12.31
N GLU A 455 13.10 12.27 12.84
CA GLU A 455 14.45 11.72 12.71
C GLU A 455 14.61 10.34 13.35
N LEU A 456 13.69 9.98 14.27
CA LEU A 456 13.63 8.71 14.98
C LEU A 456 12.60 7.74 14.42
N ARG A 457 12.06 8.01 13.20
CA ARG A 457 11.22 7.06 12.48
C ARG A 457 12.06 5.98 11.81
N TYR A 458 11.79 4.73 12.15
CA TYR A 458 12.54 3.57 11.69
C TYR A 458 11.88 2.90 10.48
N THR A 459 12.70 2.56 9.49
CA THR A 459 12.27 1.71 8.36
C THR A 459 12.75 0.29 8.61
N PHE A 460 11.81 -0.63 8.83
CA PHE A 460 12.15 -2.04 8.97
C PHE A 460 12.73 -2.61 7.68
N PRO A 461 13.77 -3.47 7.74
CA PRO A 461 14.26 -4.19 6.58
C PRO A 461 13.13 -4.99 5.93
N LYS A 462 12.97 -4.83 4.62
CA LYS A 462 11.94 -5.54 3.86
C LYS A 462 12.49 -6.83 3.30
N SER A 463 11.60 -7.81 3.17
CA SER A 463 11.86 -8.97 2.35
C SER A 463 11.95 -8.54 0.88
N PRO A 464 12.77 -9.21 0.05
CA PRO A 464 12.79 -8.96 -1.38
C PRO A 464 11.38 -9.02 -1.96
N VAL A 465 11.08 -8.12 -2.89
CA VAL A 465 9.82 -8.13 -3.62
C VAL A 465 9.74 -9.45 -4.39
N ASN A 466 8.66 -10.22 -4.20
CA ASN A 466 8.49 -11.49 -4.88
C ASN A 466 8.21 -11.30 -6.39
N ASP A 467 8.48 -12.34 -7.18
CA ASP A 467 8.36 -12.31 -8.65
C ASP A 467 6.96 -11.91 -9.12
N VAL A 468 5.90 -12.28 -8.39
CA VAL A 468 4.52 -11.97 -8.77
C VAL A 468 4.21 -10.49 -8.58
N THR A 469 4.67 -9.91 -7.48
CA THR A 469 4.58 -8.48 -7.21
C THR A 469 5.36 -7.70 -8.27
N HIS A 470 6.57 -8.15 -8.61
CA HIS A 470 7.35 -7.59 -9.70
C HIS A 470 6.64 -7.66 -11.05
N PHE A 471 6.01 -8.79 -11.37
CA PHE A 471 5.24 -8.94 -12.61
C PHE A 471 4.07 -7.96 -12.66
N PHE A 472 3.28 -7.82 -11.59
CA PHE A 472 2.17 -6.86 -11.56
C PHE A 472 2.63 -5.41 -11.60
N ALA A 473 3.75 -5.09 -10.95
CA ALA A 473 4.41 -3.79 -11.05
C ALA A 473 4.79 -3.47 -12.51
N TRP A 474 5.39 -4.44 -13.21
CA TRP A 474 5.74 -4.30 -14.63
C TRP A 474 4.49 -4.15 -15.53
N VAL A 475 3.44 -4.95 -15.29
CA VAL A 475 2.17 -4.83 -16.04
C VAL A 475 1.56 -3.45 -15.86
N ARG A 476 1.56 -2.92 -14.63
CA ARG A 476 1.07 -1.57 -14.35
C ARG A 476 1.90 -0.52 -15.10
N TRP A 477 3.22 -0.58 -14.97
CA TRP A 477 4.14 0.33 -15.66
C TRP A 477 3.91 0.32 -17.18
N ALA A 478 3.79 -0.87 -17.79
CA ALA A 478 3.57 -1.00 -19.23
C ALA A 478 2.25 -0.38 -19.66
N LYS A 479 1.16 -0.62 -18.91
CA LYS A 479 -0.16 -0.02 -19.21
C LYS A 479 -0.14 1.50 -19.12
N GLU A 480 0.47 2.04 -18.08
CA GLU A 480 0.60 3.49 -17.92
C GLU A 480 1.46 4.11 -19.03
N ARG A 481 2.52 3.42 -19.47
CA ARG A 481 3.37 3.91 -20.56
C ARG A 481 2.63 3.95 -21.90
N VAL A 482 1.81 2.93 -22.19
CA VAL A 482 0.93 2.93 -23.37
C VAL A 482 -0.07 4.08 -23.30
N ALA A 483 -0.70 4.27 -22.13
CA ALA A 483 -1.65 5.38 -21.93
C ALA A 483 -0.99 6.76 -22.12
N PHE A 484 0.24 6.95 -21.61
CA PHE A 484 0.97 8.22 -21.72
C PHE A 484 1.39 8.55 -23.15
N LEU A 485 1.87 7.56 -23.91
CA LEU A 485 2.35 7.79 -25.28
C LEU A 485 1.21 8.00 -26.29
N GLY A 486 -0.03 7.68 -25.90
CA GLY A 486 -1.16 7.58 -26.83
C GLY A 486 -1.02 6.36 -27.74
N ASN A 487 -2.14 5.92 -28.32
CA ASN A 487 -2.14 4.90 -29.37
C ASN A 487 -1.53 5.42 -30.67
#